data_AF-A0A4Q4U9A4-F1
#
_entry.id   AF-A0A4Q4U9A4-F1
#
_cell.length_a   1.000
_cell.length_b   1.000
_cell.length_c   1.000
_cell.angle_alpha   90.00
_cell.angle_beta   90.00
_cell.angle_gamma   90.00
#
_symmetry.space_group_name_H-M   'P 1'
#
loop_
_entity.id
_entity.type
_entity.pdbx_description
1 polymer ?
#
loop_
_entity_poly.entity_id
_entity_poly.type
_entity_poly.pdbx_seq_one_letter_code
_entity_poly.pdbx_strand_id
1 'polypeptide(L)'
;MAIVFSAKVGYVSDAELYSPNSYYTGFALFWAGLTVGACNLVCGVAVGINGSGAALADAADASLFVKILVIEIFSSVLGLFGLIIGLLVSSKAQDFGAA
;
A
#
# COMPACT_ATOMS: atom_id res chain seq x y z
N MET A 1 1.93 -4.02 -4.75
CA MET A 1 3.15 -3.20 -4.93
C MET A 1 4.40 -4.00 -5.20
N ALA A 2 4.67 -5.09 -4.49
CA ALA A 2 5.87 -5.92 -4.73
C ALA A 2 6.04 -6.36 -6.20
N ILE A 3 4.97 -6.80 -6.87
CA ILE A 3 4.99 -7.17 -8.30
C ILE A 3 5.42 -5.99 -9.19
N VAL A 4 4.82 -4.81 -8.98
CA VAL A 4 5.12 -3.59 -9.75
C VAL A 4 6.56 -3.13 -9.52
N PHE A 5 7.04 -3.21 -8.28
CA PHE A 5 8.38 -2.78 -7.90
C PHE A 5 9.46 -3.74 -8.37
N SER A 6 9.18 -5.05 -8.33
CA SER A 6 10.10 -6.06 -8.84
C SER A 6 10.35 -5.90 -10.34
N ALA A 7 9.37 -5.40 -11.11
CA ALA A 7 9.55 -5.13 -12.54
C ALA A 7 10.56 -3.99 -12.80
N LYS A 8 10.82 -3.13 -11.82
CA LYS A 8 11.79 -2.02 -11.92
C LYS A 8 13.20 -2.40 -11.50
N VAL A 9 13.41 -3.60 -10.94
CA VAL A 9 14.70 -4.07 -10.43
C VAL A 9 15.39 -4.90 -11.51
N GLY A 10 16.32 -4.27 -12.24
CA GLY A 10 17.19 -4.89 -13.21
C GLY A 10 18.65 -4.93 -12.77
N TYR A 11 19.51 -5.55 -13.59
CA TYR A 11 20.96 -5.52 -13.39
C TYR A 11 21.52 -4.15 -13.76
N VAL A 12 22.36 -3.58 -12.90
CA VAL A 12 23.00 -2.27 -13.10
C VAL A 12 24.51 -2.44 -13.19
N SER A 13 25.14 -1.78 -14.17
CA SER A 13 26.59 -1.77 -14.32
C SER A 13 27.26 -0.95 -13.20
N ASP A 14 28.49 -1.30 -12.79
CA ASP A 14 29.19 -0.62 -11.68
C ASP A 14 29.33 0.90 -11.88
N ALA A 15 29.40 1.36 -13.13
CA ALA A 15 29.49 2.78 -13.48
C ALA A 15 28.17 3.55 -13.23
N GLU A 16 27.03 2.87 -13.27
CA GLU A 16 25.69 3.48 -13.19
C GLU A 16 25.03 3.30 -11.82
N LEU A 17 25.61 2.48 -10.95
CA LEU A 17 25.15 2.27 -9.57
C LEU A 17 25.02 3.59 -8.79
N TYR A 18 25.96 4.50 -9.00
CA TYR A 18 26.04 5.78 -8.28
C TYR A 18 25.43 6.96 -9.06
N SER A 19 24.65 6.70 -10.10
CA SER A 19 23.95 7.77 -10.83
C SER A 19 22.84 8.40 -9.95
N PRO A 20 22.54 9.70 -10.12
CA PRO A 20 21.44 10.35 -9.41
C PRO A 20 20.08 9.65 -9.61
N ASN A 21 19.90 9.01 -10.77
CA ASN A 21 18.70 8.28 -11.12
C ASN A 21 18.55 6.99 -10.31
N SER A 22 19.63 6.20 -10.18
CA SER A 22 19.67 4.99 -9.37
C SER A 22 19.33 5.29 -7.90
N TYR A 23 19.86 6.39 -7.35
CA TYR A 23 19.51 6.84 -6.01
C TYR A 23 18.04 7.26 -5.88
N TYR A 24 17.52 8.04 -6.83
CA TYR A 24 16.13 8.47 -6.83
C TYR A 24 15.17 7.28 -6.88
N THR A 25 15.41 6.34 -7.80
CA THR A 25 14.62 5.11 -7.92
C THR A 25 14.68 4.28 -6.64
N GLY A 26 15.87 4.08 -6.05
CA GLY A 26 16.02 3.34 -4.80
C GLY A 26 15.21 3.93 -3.65
N PHE A 27 15.32 5.24 -3.41
CA PHE A 27 14.56 5.92 -2.36
C PHE A 27 13.06 5.96 -2.66
N ALA A 28 12.67 6.17 -3.92
CA ALA A 28 11.27 6.18 -4.34
C ALA A 28 10.61 4.82 -4.09
N LEU A 29 11.24 3.71 -4.50
CA LEU A 29 10.71 2.37 -4.25
C LEU A 29 10.64 2.04 -2.74
N PHE A 30 11.68 2.37 -1.98
CA PHE A 30 11.71 2.10 -0.54
C PHE A 30 10.58 2.82 0.20
N TRP A 31 10.47 4.14 0.04
CA TRP A 31 9.48 4.94 0.75
C TRP A 31 8.05 4.72 0.24
N ALA A 32 7.87 4.49 -1.07
CA ALA A 32 6.57 4.10 -1.60
C ALA A 32 6.12 2.74 -1.05
N GLY A 33 7.04 1.78 -0.94
CA GLY A 33 6.77 0.45 -0.39
C GLY A 33 6.39 0.51 1.08
N LEU A 34 7.16 1.26 1.87
CA LEU A 34 6.91 1.46 3.28
C LEU A 34 5.56 2.15 3.52
N THR A 35 5.24 3.20 2.75
CA THR A 35 3.97 3.94 2.86
C THR A 35 2.78 3.01 2.63
N VAL A 36 2.79 2.27 1.51
CA VAL A 36 1.69 1.35 1.18
C VAL A 36 1.57 0.22 2.20
N GLY A 37 2.70 -0.33 2.65
CA GLY A 37 2.74 -1.38 3.66
C GLY A 37 2.16 -0.93 4.99
N ALA A 38 2.57 0.25 5.48
CA ALA A 38 2.08 0.83 6.72
C ALA A 38 0.58 1.18 6.63
N CYS A 39 0.12 1.80 5.53
CA CYS A 39 -1.29 2.09 5.31
C CYS A 39 -2.15 0.82 5.31
N ASN A 40 -1.70 -0.24 4.64
CA ASN A 40 -2.43 -1.51 4.59
C ASN A 40 -2.41 -2.26 5.93
N LEU A 41 -1.33 -2.15 6.71
CA LEU A 41 -1.29 -2.69 8.07
C LEU A 41 -2.32 -2.01 8.97
N VAL A 42 -2.32 -0.67 9.01
CA VAL A 42 -3.27 0.10 9.82
C VAL A 42 -4.71 -0.13 9.35
N CYS A 43 -4.94 -0.16 8.03
CA CYS A 43 -6.22 -0.49 7.43
C CYS A 43 -6.71 -1.88 7.87
N GLY A 44 -5.85 -2.90 7.80
CA GLY A 44 -6.20 -4.26 8.19
C GLY A 44 -6.55 -4.39 9.67
N VAL A 45 -5.81 -3.70 10.55
CA VAL A 45 -6.13 -3.66 11.98
C VAL A 45 -7.47 -2.97 12.24
N ALA A 46 -7.71 -1.81 11.61
CA ALA A 46 -8.97 -1.07 11.77
C ALA A 46 -10.18 -1.88 11.26
N VAL A 47 -10.07 -2.51 10.09
CA VAL A 47 -11.11 -3.39 9.54
C VAL A 47 -11.34 -4.60 10.45
N GLY A 48 -10.27 -5.20 11.00
CA GLY A 48 -10.40 -6.34 11.92
C GLY A 48 -11.14 -5.99 13.21
N ILE A 49 -10.86 -4.82 13.79
CA ILE A 49 -11.59 -4.32 14.98
C ILE A 49 -13.06 -4.07 14.62
N ASN A 50 -13.33 -3.37 13.51
CA ASN A 50 -14.69 -3.09 13.08
C ASN A 50 -15.49 -4.38 12.76
N GLY A 51 -14.86 -5.36 12.12
CA GLY A 51 -15.45 -6.66 11.81
C GLY A 51 -15.77 -7.48 13.07
N SER A 52 -14.94 -7.41 14.11
CA SER A 52 -15.27 -8.01 15.41
C SER A 52 -16.51 -7.38 16.04
N GLY A 53 -16.65 -6.06 15.93
CA GLY A 53 -17.84 -5.32 16.36
C GLY A 53 -19.08 -5.69 15.55
N ALA A 54 -18.93 -5.89 14.23
CA ALA A 54 -20.00 -6.33 13.36
C ALA A 54 -20.52 -7.72 13.75
N ALA A 55 -19.62 -8.68 14.01
CA ALA A 55 -19.99 -10.03 14.43
C ALA A 55 -20.72 -10.06 15.78
N LEU A 56 -20.25 -9.27 16.76
CA LEU A 56 -20.89 -9.14 18.07
C LEU A 56 -22.28 -8.49 17.96
N ALA A 57 -22.41 -7.46 17.13
CA ALA A 57 -23.68 -6.77 16.94
C ALA A 57 -24.70 -7.61 16.18
N ASP A 58 -24.28 -8.35 15.16
CA ASP A 58 -25.13 -9.28 14.42
C ASP A 58 -25.64 -10.43 15.32
N ALA A 59 -24.79 -10.92 16.23
CA ALA A 59 -25.20 -11.89 17.24
C ALA A 59 -26.22 -11.33 18.26
N ALA A 60 -26.23 -10.02 18.50
CA ALA A 60 -27.19 -9.36 19.37
C ALA A 60 -28.52 -9.04 18.65
N ASP A 61 -28.44 -8.47 17.44
CA ASP A 61 -29.59 -8.13 16.60
C ASP A 61 -29.12 -8.00 15.13
N ALA A 62 -29.61 -8.90 14.28
CA ALA A 62 -29.24 -8.98 12.87
C ALA A 62 -29.57 -7.72 12.05
N SER A 63 -30.45 -6.84 12.54
CA SER A 63 -30.75 -5.56 11.87
C SER A 63 -29.60 -4.55 11.94
N LEU A 64 -28.62 -4.76 12.83
CA LEU A 64 -27.48 -3.85 13.01
C LEU A 64 -26.33 -4.11 12.04
N PHE A 65 -26.24 -5.29 11.42
CA PHE A 65 -25.14 -5.66 10.52
C PHE A 65 -24.91 -4.63 9.40
N VAL A 66 -25.98 -4.24 8.70
CA VAL A 66 -25.88 -3.31 7.56
C VAL A 66 -25.37 -1.93 7.98
N LYS A 67 -25.66 -1.48 9.21
CA LYS A 67 -25.19 -0.18 9.72
C LYS A 67 -23.69 -0.21 10.01
N ILE A 68 -23.17 -1.32 10.53
CA ILE A 68 -21.74 -1.46 10.85
C ILE A 68 -20.92 -1.71 9.57
N LEU A 69 -21.49 -2.42 8.59
CA LEU A 69 -20.87 -2.63 7.28
C LEU A 69 -20.45 -1.31 6.59
N VAL A 70 -21.24 -0.24 6.74
CA VAL A 70 -20.90 1.08 6.20
C VAL A 70 -19.58 1.60 6.80
N ILE A 71 -19.37 1.42 8.11
CA ILE A 71 -18.15 1.84 8.82
C ILE A 71 -16.95 1.01 8.35
N GLU A 72 -17.16 -0.29 8.09
CA GLU A 72 -16.13 -1.19 7.58
C GLU A 72 -15.66 -0.76 6.18
N ILE A 73 -16.58 -0.35 5.29
CA ILE A 73 -16.23 0.16 3.96
C ILE A 73 -15.34 1.41 4.09
N PHE A 74 -15.72 2.38 4.93
CA PHE A 74 -14.90 3.59 5.13
C PHE A 74 -13.50 3.28 5.68
N SER A 75 -13.39 2.28 6.57
CA SER A 75 -12.10 1.82 7.09
C SER A 75 -11.22 1.23 5.97
N SER A 76 -11.81 0.51 5.01
CA SER A 76 -11.08 -0.13 3.91
C SER A 76 -10.50 0.85 2.87
N VAL A 77 -11.10 2.04 2.73
CA VAL A 77 -10.66 3.07 1.77
C VAL A 77 -9.26 3.60 2.10
N LEU A 78 -8.84 3.55 3.38
CA LEU A 78 -7.50 3.96 3.82
C LEU A 78 -6.38 3.19 3.10
N GLY A 79 -6.55 1.88 2.92
CA GLY A 79 -5.59 1.05 2.18
C GLY A 79 -5.50 1.42 0.69
N LEU A 80 -6.64 1.74 0.08
CA LEU A 80 -6.73 2.21 -1.31
C LEU A 80 -6.01 3.54 -1.52
N PHE A 81 -6.15 4.50 -0.59
CA PHE A 81 -5.40 5.75 -0.66
C PHE A 81 -3.89 5.51 -0.52
N GLY A 82 -3.47 4.63 0.39
CA GLY A 82 -2.06 4.22 0.51
C GLY A 82 -1.51 3.68 -0.81
N LEU A 83 -2.25 2.79 -1.48
CA LEU A 83 -1.90 2.22 -2.79
C LEU A 83 -1.72 3.31 -3.86
N ILE A 84 -2.68 4.23 -3.98
CA ILE A 84 -2.64 5.31 -4.98
C ILE A 84 -1.40 6.18 -4.79
N ILE A 85 -1.11 6.58 -3.55
CA ILE A 85 0.07 7.40 -3.25
C ILE A 85 1.36 6.63 -3.58
N GLY A 86 1.46 5.35 -3.23
CA GLY A 86 2.62 4.53 -3.56
C GLY A 86 2.87 4.42 -5.07
N LEU A 87 1.80 4.29 -5.87
CA LEU A 87 1.90 4.29 -7.33
C LEU A 87 2.38 5.65 -7.85
N LEU A 88 1.83 6.75 -7.35
CA LEU A 88 2.24 8.10 -7.76
C LEU A 88 3.72 8.38 -7.46
N VAL A 89 4.20 8.01 -6.27
CA VAL A 89 5.62 8.18 -5.88
C VAL A 89 6.54 7.37 -6.79
N SER A 90 6.18 6.12 -7.10
CA SER A 90 7.01 5.25 -7.96
C SER A 90 6.87 5.53 -9.47
N SER A 91 5.87 6.31 -9.90
CA SER A 91 5.56 6.52 -11.32
C SER A 91 6.67 7.23 -12.09
N LYS A 92 7.43 8.10 -11.41
CA LYS A 92 8.56 8.84 -11.98
C LYS A 92 9.90 8.13 -11.82
N ALA A 93 9.94 7.02 -11.09
CA ALA A 93 11.16 6.24 -10.89
C ALA A 93 11.47 5.48 -12.19
N GLN A 94 12.66 5.68 -12.75
CA GLN A 94 13.11 4.88 -13.89
C GLN A 94 13.54 3.48 -13.45
N ASP A 95 13.53 2.54 -14.37
CA ASP A 95 13.94 1.17 -14.08
C ASP A 95 15.46 1.11 -13.89
N PHE A 96 15.90 0.28 -12.94
CA PHE A 96 17.32 0.06 -12.71
C PHE A 96 17.96 -0.61 -13.94
N GLY A 97 18.97 0.04 -14.52
CA GLY A 97 19.69 -0.47 -15.70
C GLY A 97 19.07 -0.08 -17.04
N ALA A 98 18.03 0.77 -17.04
CA ALA A 98 17.54 1.43 -18.24
C ALA A 98 18.50 2.57 -18.63
N ALA A 99 19.56 2.22 -19.36
CA ALA A 99 20.36 3.15 -20.15
C ALA A 99 19.74 3.37 -21.53
#